data_AF-A0A6S6ZUK5-F1
#
_entry.id   AF-A0A6S6ZUK5-F1
#
_cell.length_a   1.000
_cell.length_b   1.000
_cell.length_c   1.000
_cell.angle_alpha   90.00
_cell.angle_beta   90.00
_cell.angle_gamma   90.00
#
_symmetry.space_group_name_H-M   'P 1'
#
loop_
_entity.id
_entity.type
_entity.pdbx_description
1 polymer ?
#
loop_
_entity_poly.entity_id
_entity_poly.type
_entity_poly.pdbx_seq_one_letter_code
_entity_poly.pdbx_strand_id
1 'polypeptide(L)'
;MKLIPVKPNGRDPVVLEYRDGTRLLFSYETPVAAYIPGGGFIVTNEEVSPTTAKRIQAWIGSQPARGVEQADIFAVITTRPVLTRD
;
A
#
# COMPACT_ATOMS: atom_id res chain seq x y z
N MET A 1 3.38 10.80 8.69
CA MET A 1 3.75 9.52 8.05
C MET A 1 4.22 8.60 9.15
N LYS A 2 3.71 7.37 9.22
CA LYS A 2 4.22 6.33 10.11
C LYS A 2 4.27 5.00 9.38
N LEU A 3 5.19 4.14 9.80
CA LEU A 3 5.37 2.80 9.29
C LEU A 3 4.64 1.81 10.21
N ILE A 4 3.82 0.93 9.64
CA ILE A 4 3.03 -0.06 10.39
C ILE A 4 3.47 -1.48 9.97
N PRO A 5 3.91 -2.32 10.92
CA PRO A 5 4.10 -3.74 10.68
C PRO A 5 2.77 -4.44 10.40
N VAL A 6 2.72 -5.32 9.40
CA VAL A 6 1.53 -6.17 9.15
C VAL A 6 1.39 -7.28 10.20
N LYS A 7 2.46 -7.62 10.93
CA LYS A 7 2.44 -8.57 12.06
C LYS A 7 3.01 -7.90 13.31
N PRO A 8 2.43 -8.12 14.52
CA PRO A 8 2.89 -7.51 15.77
C PRO A 8 4.39 -7.70 16.07
N ASN A 9 4.98 -8.81 15.62
CA ASN A 9 6.40 -9.16 15.81
C ASN A 9 7.17 -9.32 14.47
N GLY A 10 6.63 -8.81 13.37
CA GLY A 10 7.29 -8.89 12.06
C GLY A 10 8.40 -7.84 11.92
N ARG A 11 9.50 -8.21 11.26
CA ARG A 11 10.64 -7.29 11.02
C ARG A 11 10.38 -6.26 9.91
N ASP A 12 9.37 -6.47 9.08
CA ASP A 12 9.12 -5.60 7.92
C ASP A 12 7.94 -4.66 8.23
N PRO A 13 8.14 -3.33 8.34
CA PRO A 13 7.05 -2.39 8.17
C PRO A 13 6.54 -2.50 6.74
N VAL A 14 5.28 -2.89 6.59
CA VAL A 14 4.70 -3.18 5.27
C VAL A 14 3.71 -2.09 4.89
N VAL A 15 3.26 -1.23 5.81
CA VAL A 15 2.25 -0.21 5.50
C VAL A 15 2.73 1.20 5.81
N LEU A 16 2.72 2.06 4.81
CA LEU A 16 2.90 3.50 4.92
C LEU A 16 1.55 4.17 5.13
N GLU A 17 1.35 4.89 6.23
CA GLU A 17 0.11 5.64 6.49
C GLU A 17 0.34 7.16 6.48
N TYR A 18 -0.46 7.86 5.67
CA TYR A 18 -0.55 9.31 5.60
C TYR A 18 -1.59 9.87 6.57
N ARG A 19 -1.49 11.17 6.89
CA ARG A 19 -2.43 11.85 7.81
C ARG A 19 -3.86 11.90 7.28
N ASP A 20 -4.02 11.89 5.96
CA ASP A 20 -5.34 11.87 5.32
C ASP A 20 -6.02 10.49 5.35
N GLY A 21 -5.38 9.47 5.92
CA GLY A 21 -5.89 8.10 5.99
C GLY A 21 -5.52 7.22 4.79
N THR A 22 -4.78 7.75 3.82
CA THR A 22 -4.23 6.94 2.73
C THR A 22 -3.16 6.02 3.24
N ARG A 23 -3.21 4.76 2.78
CA ARG A 23 -2.28 3.72 3.20
C ARG A 23 -1.71 3.00 2.00
N LEU A 24 -0.43 2.67 2.02
CA LEU A 24 0.20 1.85 0.98
C LEU A 24 0.86 0.63 1.59
N LEU A 25 0.63 -0.53 0.98
CA LEU A 25 1.28 -1.79 1.31
C LEU A 25 2.53 -1.95 0.45
N PHE A 26 3.68 -2.23 1.06
CA PHE A 26 4.98 -2.40 0.42
C PHE A 26 5.44 -3.85 0.47
N SER A 27 5.94 -4.36 -0.64
CA SER A 27 6.79 -5.54 -0.68
C SER A 27 8.22 -5.06 -0.86
N TYR A 28 9.01 -5.09 0.23
CA TYR A 28 10.31 -4.40 0.30
C TYR A 28 10.16 -2.92 -0.06
N GLU A 29 10.77 -2.49 -1.17
CA GLU A 29 10.80 -1.09 -1.62
C GLU A 29 9.66 -0.75 -2.60
N THR A 30 8.89 -1.75 -3.04
CA THR A 30 7.85 -1.58 -4.05
C THR A 30 6.45 -1.53 -3.41
N PRO A 31 5.65 -0.47 -3.63
CA PRO A 31 4.28 -0.42 -3.15
C PRO A 31 3.39 -1.32 -4.00
N VAL A 32 2.83 -2.39 -3.44
CA VAL A 32 2.06 -3.42 -4.18
C VAL A 32 0.55 -3.28 -4.04
N ALA A 33 0.08 -2.43 -3.12
CA ALA A 33 -1.33 -2.08 -2.96
C ALA A 33 -1.49 -0.74 -2.25
N ALA A 34 -2.65 -0.11 -2.39
CA ALA A 34 -3.00 1.09 -1.64
C ALA A 34 -4.48 1.11 -1.23
N TYR A 35 -4.77 1.86 -0.16
CA TYR A 35 -6.11 2.24 0.26
C TYR A 35 -6.23 3.75 0.16
N ILE A 36 -7.20 4.22 -0.62
CA ILE A 36 -7.50 5.64 -0.81
C ILE A 36 -8.83 5.95 -0.12
N PRO A 37 -8.89 6.86 0.86
CA PRO A 37 -10.14 7.30 1.46
C PRO A 37 -11.14 7.75 0.40
N GLY A 38 -12.35 7.20 0.41
CA GLY A 38 -13.38 7.44 -0.60
C GLY A 38 -13.17 6.69 -1.94
N GLY A 39 -11.97 6.19 -2.24
CA GLY A 39 -11.65 5.43 -3.45
C GLY A 39 -11.53 3.91 -3.26
N GLY A 40 -11.31 3.45 -2.02
CA GLY A 40 -11.18 2.02 -1.70
C GLY A 40 -9.79 1.45 -1.94
N PHE A 41 -9.70 0.12 -2.08
CA PHE A 41 -8.43 -0.59 -2.29
C PHE A 41 -8.08 -0.73 -3.77
N ILE A 42 -6.82 -0.49 -4.08
CA ILE A 42 -6.19 -0.83 -5.37
C ILE A 42 -5.03 -1.79 -5.14
N VAL A 43 -4.85 -2.75 -6.04
CA VAL A 43 -3.81 -3.78 -6.00
C VAL A 43 -3.11 -3.87 -7.34
N THR A 44 -1.82 -4.20 -7.32
CA THR A 44 -1.07 -4.39 -8.56
C THR A 44 -1.63 -5.57 -9.35
N ASN A 45 -1.74 -5.40 -10.67
CA ASN A 45 -2.03 -6.47 -11.62
C ASN A 45 -0.76 -7.18 -12.11
N GLU A 46 0.42 -6.71 -11.71
CA GLU A 46 1.68 -7.38 -12.05
C GLU A 46 1.81 -8.72 -11.32
N GLU A 47 2.58 -9.63 -11.90
CA GLU A 47 2.89 -10.89 -11.25
C GLU A 47 3.76 -10.64 -10.02
N VAL A 48 3.31 -11.14 -8.87
CA VAL A 48 4.02 -11.01 -7.60
C VAL A 48 4.29 -12.38 -7.00
N SER A 49 5.31 -12.46 -6.14
CA SER A 49 5.60 -13.71 -5.44
C SER A 49 4.40 -14.21 -4.62
N PRO A 50 4.25 -15.54 -4.41
CA PRO A 50 3.16 -16.10 -3.61
C PRO A 50 3.08 -15.51 -2.19
N THR A 51 4.22 -15.15 -1.60
CA THR A 51 4.29 -14.48 -0.30
C THR A 51 3.67 -13.08 -0.36
N THR A 52 3.94 -12.33 -1.42
CA THR A 52 3.38 -10.98 -1.63
C THR A 52 1.88 -11.04 -1.87
N ALA A 53 1.41 -11.97 -2.71
CA ALA A 53 -0.02 -12.19 -2.93
C ALA A 53 -0.77 -12.49 -1.62
N LYS A 54 -0.22 -13.37 -0.76
CA LYS A 54 -0.80 -13.65 0.56
C LYS A 54 -0.81 -12.41 1.48
N ARG A 55 0.24 -11.58 1.44
CA ARG A 55 0.31 -10.33 2.22
C ARG A 55 -0.74 -9.33 1.75
N ILE A 56 -0.94 -9.19 0.44
CA ILE A 56 -1.98 -8.33 -0.15
C ILE A 56 -3.37 -8.78 0.33
N GLN A 57 -3.68 -10.07 0.19
CA GLN A 57 -4.96 -10.62 0.65
C GLN A 57 -5.17 -10.45 2.16
N ALA A 58 -4.15 -10.72 2.97
CA ALA A 58 -4.23 -10.55 4.41
C ALA A 58 -4.46 -9.08 4.83
N TRP A 59 -3.93 -8.12 4.06
CA TRP A 59 -4.09 -6.70 4.33
C TRP A 59 -5.46 -6.16 3.93
N ILE A 60 -5.98 -6.60 2.78
CA ILE A 60 -7.29 -6.19 2.26
C ILE A 60 -8.44 -6.90 3.00
N GLY A 61 -8.20 -8.13 3.44
CA GLY A 61 -9.22 -8.97 4.04
C GLY A 61 -10.31 -9.32 3.03
N SER A 62 -11.57 -9.07 3.39
CA SER A 62 -12.74 -9.32 2.56
C SER A 62 -13.23 -8.11 1.76
N GLN A 63 -12.48 -7.01 1.76
CA GLN A 63 -12.86 -5.77 1.08
C GLN A 63 -12.69 -5.89 -0.44
N PRO A 64 -13.56 -5.26 -1.25
CA PRO A 64 -13.37 -5.21 -2.69
C PRO A 64 -12.08 -4.44 -3.02
N ALA A 65 -11.33 -4.93 -3.99
CA ALA A 65 -10.11 -4.30 -4.48
C ALA A 65 -10.11 -4.28 -6.02
N ARG A 66 -9.65 -3.17 -6.59
CA ARG A 66 -9.48 -3.02 -8.03
C ARG A 66 -8.04 -3.29 -8.43
N GLY A 67 -7.87 -4.15 -9.43
CA GLY A 67 -6.58 -4.36 -10.08
C GLY A 67 -6.16 -3.15 -10.91
N VAL A 68 -4.92 -2.68 -10.76
CA VAL A 68 -4.36 -1.52 -11.45
C VAL A 68 -2.94 -1.76 -11.94
N GLU A 69 -2.44 -0.91 -12.83
CA GLU A 69 -1.03 -0.91 -13.17
C GLU A 69 -0.19 -0.44 -11.99
N GLN A 70 1.03 -0.94 -11.90
CA GLN A 70 1.96 -0.58 -10.83
C GLN A 70 2.24 0.93 -10.77
N ALA A 71 2.25 1.60 -11.93
CA ALA A 71 2.39 3.04 -12.06
C ALA A 71 1.29 3.82 -11.32
N ASP A 72 0.05 3.32 -11.33
CA ASP A 72 -1.07 3.96 -10.61
C ASP A 72 -0.86 3.92 -9.10
N ILE A 73 -0.24 2.85 -8.58
CA ILE A 73 0.07 2.72 -7.15
C ILE A 73 1.23 3.65 -6.77
N PHE A 74 2.26 3.76 -7.62
CA PHE A 74 3.33 4.73 -7.42
C PHE A 74 2.80 6.18 -7.43
N ALA A 75 1.86 6.49 -8.33
CA ALA A 75 1.25 7.81 -8.44
C ALA A 75 0.56 8.24 -7.14
N VAL A 76 0.04 7.31 -6.33
CA VAL A 76 -0.51 7.61 -5.00
C VAL A 76 0.52 8.30 -4.11
N ILE A 77 1.82 8.03 -4.26
CA ILE A 77 2.87 8.71 -3.51
C ILE A 77 3.30 9.99 -4.23
N THR A 78 3.63 9.90 -5.52
CA THR A 78 4.33 10.97 -6.25
C THR A 78 3.46 12.18 -6.57
N THR A 79 2.14 12.01 -6.65
CA THR A 79 1.21 13.13 -6.91
C THR A 79 0.87 13.94 -5.67
N ARG A 80 1.34 13.50 -4.49
CA ARG A 80 1.11 14.22 -3.24
C ARG A 80 1.98 15.47 -3.17
N PRO A 81 1.44 16.61 -2.68
CA PRO A 81 2.27 17.77 -2.40
C PRO A 81 3.38 17.34 -1.44
N VAL A 82 4.63 17.56 -1.85
CA VAL A 82 5.77 17.34 -0.96
C VAL A 82 5.65 18.39 0.15
N LEU A 83 5.15 17.97 1.31
CA LEU A 83 5.29 18.75 2.54
C LEU A 83 6.76 18.66 2.96
N THR A 84 7.65 19.36 2.26
CA THR A 84 8.95 19.70 2.83
C THR A 84 8.66 20.50 4.10
N ARG A 85 9.22 20.08 5.24
CA ARG A 85 9.17 20.90 6.45
C ARG A 85 9.79 22.24 6.08
N ASP A 86 9.04 23.33 6.23
CA ASP A 86 9.59 24.67 6.33
C ASP A 86 10.62 24.74 7.48
#